data_AF-A0A165DDM8-F1
#
_entry.id   AF-A0A165DDM8-F1
#
_cell.length_a   1.000
_cell.length_b   1.000
_cell.length_c   1.000
_cell.angle_alpha   90.00
_cell.angle_beta   90.00
_cell.angle_gamma   90.00
#
_symmetry.space_group_name_H-M   'P 1'
#
loop_
_entity.id
_entity.type
_entity.pdbx_description
1 polymer ?
#
loop_
_entity_poly.entity_id
_entity_poly.type
_entity_poly.pdbx_seq_one_letter_code
_entity_poly.pdbx_strand_id
1 'polypeptide(L)'
;MDADYTSQLPVELLQHVLDYLPLRELQHLARVSKRLRQIVKRDQRFYISLWLQVFRVDEAIIASQRRLIAFLQHAISEQLPVSLDVHYIGPEDTQRDFLYQHIFPAIELALPILARLRVVIPDIYSSALQDALKHPAPYLRELELSRSGVRLDLPPVDSEQKFIHIVSVDIFRGHAPQLFCVNLCNISPGEQPIPAFSNVHRVGLSYDYYTPRIQLAHLFPKLRNLKVSFDENPILPPSIICRGLTLDSLVIADVSTWKSVTFDLIDNGLDVSPIPMITILSWKPPIHHAMTGTSGPVSLHVTQPPDDERQYEEGYMANIVILETGFRRVLDFNYYRTNGVPFNKFQILASRLVYIRVDYEVLLGVLKFKCDLPVLRRLQLDLRCDENFERRFWYAGDLAGSNELADLQYRLPCPLLERVIFSATDVEIRKISPLQVAYVGAAFGQLERAAEERAQLHMFGVEFDTNARRTLIDEIFSRIEFFKFARDVDKSPQELGLVL
;
A
#
# COMPACT_ATOMS: atom_id res chain seq x y z
N MET A 1 -36.00 -27.53 13.00
CA MET A 1 -35.32 -26.48 13.78
C MET A 1 -33.89 -26.93 13.89
N ASP A 2 -32.99 -26.32 13.13
CA ASP A 2 -31.57 -26.67 13.18
C ASP A 2 -30.98 -26.22 14.52
N ALA A 3 -30.26 -27.11 15.20
CA ALA A 3 -29.67 -26.81 16.50
C ALA A 3 -28.52 -25.79 16.33
N ASP A 4 -28.59 -24.67 17.06
CA ASP A 4 -27.50 -23.69 17.12
C ASP A 4 -26.36 -24.23 18.00
N TYR A 5 -25.46 -25.00 17.39
CA TYR A 5 -24.28 -25.56 18.06
C TYR A 5 -23.28 -24.48 18.52
N THR A 6 -23.37 -23.23 18.02
CA THR A 6 -22.52 -22.13 18.51
C THR A 6 -22.82 -21.78 19.97
N SER A 7 -24.00 -22.17 20.46
CA SER A 7 -24.39 -21.99 21.85
C SER A 7 -23.51 -22.77 22.84
N GLN A 8 -22.90 -23.87 22.38
CA GLN A 8 -22.05 -24.76 23.17
C GLN A 8 -20.61 -24.25 23.32
N LEU A 9 -20.19 -23.28 22.51
CA LEU A 9 -18.85 -22.68 22.58
C LEU A 9 -18.85 -21.48 23.54
N PRO A 10 -17.89 -21.34 24.45
CA PRO A 10 -17.64 -20.12 25.22
C PRO A 10 -17.54 -18.85 24.33
N VAL A 11 -17.99 -17.71 24.85
CA VAL A 11 -17.96 -16.43 24.12
C VAL A 11 -16.54 -16.02 23.77
N GLU A 12 -15.59 -16.34 24.64
CA GLU A 12 -14.17 -16.04 24.51
C GLU A 12 -13.55 -16.78 23.31
N LEU A 13 -13.92 -18.05 23.11
CA LEU A 13 -13.48 -18.83 21.95
C LEU A 13 -14.07 -18.28 20.65
N LEU A 14 -15.36 -17.89 20.68
CA LEU A 14 -15.99 -17.27 19.51
C LEU A 14 -15.32 -15.93 19.17
N GLN A 15 -15.00 -15.10 20.18
CA GLN A 15 -14.24 -13.85 19.98
C GLN A 15 -12.87 -14.11 19.38
N HIS A 16 -12.16 -15.13 19.88
CA HIS A 16 -10.85 -15.47 19.34
C HIS A 16 -10.93 -15.92 17.86
N VAL A 17 -12.00 -16.63 17.47
CA VAL A 17 -12.24 -16.96 16.06
C VAL A 17 -12.47 -15.69 15.23
N LEU A 18 -13.19 -14.69 15.77
CA LEU A 18 -13.40 -13.42 15.07
C LEU A 18 -12.09 -12.76 14.70
N ASP A 19 -11.08 -12.78 15.59
CA ASP A 19 -9.77 -12.13 15.38
C ASP A 19 -9.12 -12.53 14.03
N TYR A 20 -9.36 -13.75 13.56
CA TYR A 20 -8.83 -14.26 12.30
C TYR A 20 -9.70 -14.00 11.07
N LEU A 21 -10.94 -13.54 11.26
CA LEU A 21 -11.87 -13.27 10.16
C LEU A 21 -11.67 -11.85 9.60
N PRO A 22 -11.65 -11.67 8.27
CA PRO A 22 -11.65 -10.33 7.68
C PRO A 22 -13.03 -9.66 7.88
N LEU A 23 -13.08 -8.33 7.76
CA LEU A 23 -14.30 -7.53 8.01
C LEU A 23 -15.53 -8.03 7.25
N ARG A 24 -15.35 -8.45 5.99
CA ARG A 24 -16.43 -9.00 5.16
C ARG A 24 -17.08 -10.22 5.81
N GLU A 25 -16.27 -11.12 6.35
CA GLU A 25 -16.76 -12.33 7.03
C GLU A 25 -17.42 -12.00 8.36
N LEU A 26 -16.95 -10.98 9.08
CA LEU A 26 -17.63 -10.50 10.30
C LEU A 26 -19.05 -10.02 10.01
N GLN A 27 -19.28 -9.35 8.88
CA GLN A 27 -20.61 -8.91 8.45
C GLN A 27 -21.53 -10.10 8.14
N HIS A 28 -21.01 -11.14 7.49
CA HIS A 28 -21.76 -12.37 7.26
C HIS A 28 -22.10 -13.06 8.57
N LEU A 29 -21.13 -13.19 9.48
CA LEU A 29 -21.31 -13.84 10.76
C LEU A 29 -22.34 -13.12 11.66
N ALA A 30 -22.39 -11.79 11.62
CA ALA A 30 -23.39 -11.00 12.34
C ALA A 30 -24.84 -11.25 11.88
N ARG A 31 -25.04 -11.86 10.69
CA ARG A 31 -26.36 -12.23 10.15
C ARG A 31 -26.80 -13.64 10.55
N VAL A 32 -25.87 -14.51 10.96
CA VAL A 32 -26.14 -15.93 11.24
C VAL A 32 -27.04 -16.11 12.45
N SER A 33 -26.72 -15.50 13.59
CA SER A 33 -27.52 -15.60 14.82
C SER A 33 -27.46 -14.32 15.66
N LYS A 34 -28.45 -14.13 16.54
CA LYS A 34 -28.46 -12.99 17.48
C LYS A 34 -27.24 -13.03 18.41
N ARG A 35 -26.80 -14.22 18.83
CA ARG A 35 -25.62 -14.39 19.69
C ARG A 35 -24.36 -13.94 18.98
N LEU A 36 -24.11 -14.45 17.78
CA LEU A 36 -22.94 -14.06 16.97
C LEU A 36 -22.96 -12.57 16.66
N ARG A 37 -24.13 -12.01 16.34
CA ARG A 37 -24.29 -10.55 16.18
C ARG A 37 -23.81 -9.79 17.42
N GLN A 38 -24.21 -10.19 18.63
CA GLN A 38 -23.80 -9.51 19.86
C GLN A 38 -22.30 -9.62 20.14
N ILE A 39 -21.68 -10.74 19.76
CA ILE A 39 -20.23 -10.93 19.89
C ILE A 39 -19.49 -10.06 18.87
N VAL A 40 -19.90 -10.11 17.60
CA VAL A 40 -19.32 -9.32 16.51
C VAL A 40 -19.47 -7.81 16.75
N LYS A 41 -20.60 -7.35 17.30
CA LYS A 41 -20.81 -5.93 17.68
C LYS A 41 -19.72 -5.39 18.62
N ARG A 42 -19.07 -6.26 19.40
CA ARG A 42 -18.00 -5.89 20.35
C ARG A 42 -16.61 -5.86 19.71
N ASP A 43 -16.46 -6.40 18.50
CA ASP A 43 -15.20 -6.39 17.76
C ASP A 43 -14.88 -4.95 17.30
N GLN A 44 -13.64 -4.51 17.52
CA GLN A 44 -13.19 -3.16 17.18
C GLN A 44 -13.09 -2.91 15.66
N ARG A 45 -13.16 -3.96 14.84
CA ARG A 45 -13.14 -3.85 13.39
C ARG A 45 -14.55 -3.81 12.81
N PHE A 46 -15.56 -4.26 13.55
CA PHE A 46 -16.92 -4.34 13.06
C PHE A 46 -17.60 -2.96 13.02
N TYR A 47 -18.20 -2.66 11.88
CA TYR A 47 -19.14 -1.56 11.69
C TYR A 47 -20.04 -1.82 10.48
N ILE A 48 -21.18 -1.15 10.44
CA ILE A 48 -22.07 -1.13 9.28
C ILE A 48 -21.63 0.03 8.37
N SER A 49 -21.25 -0.28 7.13
CA SER A 49 -20.80 0.72 6.17
C SER A 49 -21.98 1.40 5.47
N LEU A 50 -22.04 2.72 5.54
CA LEU A 50 -22.99 3.57 4.84
C LEU A 50 -22.20 4.48 3.91
N TRP A 51 -22.51 4.42 2.62
CA TRP A 51 -21.84 5.22 1.60
C TRP A 51 -22.84 6.15 0.93
N LEU A 52 -22.54 7.44 0.95
CA LEU A 52 -23.38 8.52 0.43
C LEU A 52 -22.61 9.27 -0.65
N GLN A 53 -22.98 9.08 -1.90
CA GLN A 53 -22.50 9.91 -3.00
C GLN A 53 -23.50 11.02 -3.30
N VAL A 54 -23.01 12.26 -3.31
CA VAL A 54 -23.81 13.46 -3.61
C VAL A 54 -23.44 13.91 -5.02
N PHE A 55 -24.10 13.35 -6.04
CA PHE A 55 -23.81 13.66 -7.45
C PHE A 55 -24.94 14.41 -8.17
N ARG A 56 -26.20 14.07 -7.90
CA ARG A 56 -27.40 14.77 -8.33
C ARG A 56 -28.49 14.54 -7.30
N VAL A 57 -29.42 15.47 -7.11
CA VAL A 57 -30.62 15.25 -6.28
C VAL A 57 -31.79 14.93 -7.19
N ASP A 58 -32.34 13.74 -7.00
CA ASP A 58 -33.62 13.31 -7.55
C ASP A 58 -34.54 12.84 -6.40
N GLU A 59 -35.81 12.56 -6.71
CA GLU A 59 -36.79 12.12 -5.71
C GLU A 59 -36.42 10.78 -5.04
N ALA A 60 -35.68 9.91 -5.72
CA ALA A 60 -35.24 8.63 -5.16
C ALA A 60 -34.24 8.83 -4.02
N ILE A 61 -33.45 9.91 -4.09
CA ILE A 61 -32.49 10.27 -3.05
C ILE A 61 -33.19 10.85 -1.81
N ILE A 62 -34.28 11.60 -1.96
CA ILE A 62 -35.07 12.06 -0.80
C ILE A 62 -35.71 10.86 -0.07
N ALA A 63 -36.17 9.85 -0.82
CA ALA A 63 -36.69 8.62 -0.22
C ALA A 63 -35.60 7.79 0.48
N SER A 64 -34.38 7.75 -0.06
CA SER A 64 -33.25 7.05 0.55
C SER A 64 -32.77 7.74 1.84
N GLN A 65 -32.95 9.06 1.97
CA GLN A 65 -32.62 9.80 3.20
C GLN A 65 -33.53 9.49 4.38
N ARG A 66 -34.85 9.41 4.18
CA ARG A 66 -35.76 9.03 5.27
C ARG A 66 -35.39 7.66 5.81
N ARG A 67 -34.95 6.75 4.93
CA ARG A 67 -34.41 5.45 5.30
C ARG A 67 -33.08 5.56 6.03
N LEU A 68 -32.17 6.45 5.60
CA LEU A 68 -30.91 6.71 6.29
C LEU A 68 -31.15 7.20 7.72
N ILE A 69 -31.99 8.22 7.92
CA ILE A 69 -32.28 8.76 9.25
C ILE A 69 -32.95 7.69 10.12
N ALA A 70 -33.95 6.98 9.60
CA ALA A 70 -34.60 5.89 10.33
C ALA A 70 -33.61 4.76 10.69
N PHE A 71 -32.69 4.43 9.79
CA PHE A 71 -31.63 3.48 10.03
C PHE A 71 -30.67 3.96 11.13
N LEU A 72 -30.22 5.22 11.07
CA LEU A 72 -29.34 5.79 12.08
C LEU A 72 -30.01 5.82 13.45
N GLN A 73 -31.29 6.19 13.52
CA GLN A 73 -32.08 6.11 14.75
C GLN A 73 -32.15 4.68 15.31
N HIS A 74 -32.39 3.70 14.44
CA HIS A 74 -32.36 2.29 14.83
C HIS A 74 -30.97 1.87 15.32
N ALA A 75 -29.91 2.24 14.58
CA ALA A 75 -28.53 1.95 14.93
C ALA A 75 -28.15 2.56 16.28
N ILE A 76 -28.61 3.79 16.58
CA ILE A 76 -28.41 4.43 17.88
C ILE A 76 -29.11 3.61 18.98
N SER A 77 -30.38 3.23 18.77
CA SER A 77 -31.14 2.43 19.74
C SER A 77 -30.50 1.07 20.03
N GLU A 78 -29.87 0.47 19.00
CA GLU A 78 -29.24 -0.85 19.05
C GLU A 78 -27.73 -0.80 19.33
N GLN A 79 -27.19 0.40 19.54
CA GLN A 79 -25.77 0.71 19.70
C GLN A 79 -24.89 0.03 18.64
N LEU A 80 -25.31 0.13 17.37
CA LEU A 80 -24.61 -0.45 16.23
C LEU A 80 -23.49 0.51 15.79
N PRO A 81 -22.22 0.06 15.75
CA PRO A 81 -21.14 0.87 15.20
C PRO A 81 -21.37 1.11 13.70
N VAL A 82 -21.20 2.35 13.25
CA VAL A 82 -21.41 2.76 11.85
C VAL A 82 -20.14 3.36 11.26
N SER A 83 -19.86 3.06 9.99
CA SER A 83 -18.94 3.82 9.15
C SER A 83 -19.76 4.65 8.18
N LEU A 84 -19.53 5.96 8.16
CA LEU A 84 -20.21 6.88 7.26
C LEU A 84 -19.20 7.50 6.30
N ASP A 85 -19.36 7.18 5.02
CA ASP A 85 -18.51 7.68 3.94
C ASP A 85 -19.33 8.62 3.05
N VAL A 86 -19.01 9.91 3.07
CA VAL A 86 -19.69 10.96 2.32
C VAL A 86 -18.77 11.48 1.23
N HIS A 87 -19.20 11.39 -0.02
CA HIS A 87 -18.44 11.83 -1.18
C HIS A 87 -19.28 12.81 -2.01
N TYR A 88 -18.86 14.07 -2.04
CA TYR A 88 -19.45 15.06 -2.91
C TYR A 88 -18.84 15.00 -4.31
N ILE A 89 -19.68 14.88 -5.34
CA ILE A 89 -19.28 14.76 -6.75
C ILE A 89 -20.20 15.66 -7.58
N GLY A 90 -19.99 16.97 -7.55
CA GLY A 90 -20.84 17.88 -8.31
C GLY A 90 -20.27 19.29 -8.45
N PRO A 91 -20.92 20.15 -9.26
CA PRO A 91 -20.59 21.57 -9.30
C PRO A 91 -21.02 22.25 -7.99
N GLU A 92 -20.11 23.06 -7.43
CA GLU A 92 -20.09 23.50 -6.03
C GLU A 92 -21.45 23.99 -5.50
N ASP A 93 -22.25 24.73 -6.27
CA ASP A 93 -23.48 25.37 -5.75
C ASP A 93 -24.77 24.54 -5.87
N THR A 94 -24.78 23.45 -6.65
CA THR A 94 -26.05 22.82 -7.06
C THR A 94 -26.71 21.91 -6.01
N GLN A 95 -25.99 21.57 -4.94
CA GLN A 95 -26.43 20.60 -3.93
C GLN A 95 -26.36 21.16 -2.51
N ARG A 96 -26.35 22.48 -2.38
CA ARG A 96 -26.26 23.18 -1.09
C ARG A 96 -27.36 22.72 -0.14
N ASP A 97 -28.62 22.91 -0.52
CA ASP A 97 -29.75 22.60 0.36
C ASP A 97 -29.73 21.14 0.81
N PHE A 98 -29.31 20.23 -0.07
CA PHE A 98 -29.20 18.82 0.23
C PHE A 98 -28.16 18.50 1.32
N LEU A 99 -26.97 19.08 1.21
CA LEU A 99 -25.92 18.92 2.23
C LEU A 99 -26.39 19.45 3.59
N TYR A 100 -26.93 20.67 3.61
CA TYR A 100 -27.36 21.35 4.83
C TYR A 100 -28.57 20.70 5.50
N GLN A 101 -29.56 20.29 4.72
CA GLN A 101 -30.82 19.77 5.27
C GLN A 101 -30.75 18.29 5.62
N HIS A 102 -29.79 17.54 5.06
CA HIS A 102 -29.82 16.08 5.14
C HIS A 102 -28.49 15.43 5.49
N ILE A 103 -27.39 15.81 4.84
CA ILE A 103 -26.11 15.13 5.05
C ILE A 103 -25.48 15.56 6.39
N PHE A 104 -25.38 16.86 6.65
CA PHE A 104 -24.84 17.36 7.92
C PHE A 104 -25.65 16.95 9.14
N PRO A 105 -27.01 17.02 9.12
CA PRO A 105 -27.82 16.44 10.19
C PRO A 105 -27.64 14.94 10.37
N ALA A 106 -27.44 14.18 9.28
CA ALA A 106 -27.19 12.73 9.38
C ALA A 106 -25.83 12.43 10.02
N ILE A 107 -24.78 13.21 9.69
CA ILE A 107 -23.47 13.11 10.36
C ILE A 107 -23.63 13.39 11.85
N GLU A 108 -24.24 14.54 12.20
CA GLU A 108 -24.50 14.94 13.59
C GLU A 108 -25.25 13.85 14.37
N LEU A 109 -26.31 13.30 13.78
CA LEU A 109 -27.09 12.22 14.36
C LEU A 109 -26.26 10.95 14.60
N ALA A 110 -25.33 10.63 13.70
CA ALA A 110 -24.54 9.40 13.76
C ALA A 110 -23.38 9.46 14.78
N LEU A 111 -22.89 10.64 15.16
CA LEU A 111 -21.70 10.81 16.02
C LEU A 111 -21.69 9.94 17.30
N PRO A 112 -22.81 9.73 18.02
CA PRO A 112 -22.83 8.90 19.23
C PRO A 112 -22.55 7.40 19.00
N ILE A 113 -22.58 6.91 17.76
CA ILE A 113 -22.33 5.50 17.38
C ILE A 113 -21.29 5.35 16.26
N LEU A 114 -20.73 6.46 15.79
CA LEU A 114 -19.86 6.50 14.63
C LEU A 114 -18.50 5.90 14.99
N ALA A 115 -18.10 4.86 14.28
CA ALA A 115 -16.79 4.22 14.41
C ALA A 115 -15.80 4.77 13.38
N ARG A 116 -16.27 5.10 12.17
CA ARG A 116 -15.45 5.69 11.10
C ARG A 116 -16.23 6.77 10.38
N LEU A 117 -15.55 7.87 10.08
CA LEU A 117 -16.10 8.98 9.31
C LEU A 117 -15.15 9.33 8.18
N ARG A 118 -15.63 9.27 6.94
CA ARG A 118 -14.93 9.80 5.77
C ARG A 118 -15.79 10.87 5.12
N VAL A 119 -15.25 12.07 4.93
CA VAL A 119 -15.99 13.17 4.29
C VAL A 119 -15.11 13.83 3.23
N VAL A 120 -15.60 13.87 2.00
CA VAL A 120 -14.96 14.54 0.86
C VAL A 120 -15.93 15.60 0.35
N ILE A 121 -15.68 16.88 0.64
CA ILE A 121 -16.59 18.00 0.32
C ILE A 121 -15.85 19.27 -0.15
N PRO A 122 -16.51 20.18 -0.90
CA PRO A 122 -15.94 21.47 -1.26
C PRO A 122 -15.72 22.39 -0.06
N ASP A 123 -14.76 23.31 -0.18
CA ASP A 123 -14.39 24.25 0.90
C ASP A 123 -15.54 25.16 1.35
N ILE A 124 -16.43 25.54 0.43
CA ILE A 124 -17.59 26.39 0.73
C ILE A 124 -18.54 25.78 1.77
N TYR A 125 -18.45 24.46 1.99
CA TYR A 125 -19.25 23.72 2.95
C TYR A 125 -18.51 23.40 4.25
N SER A 126 -17.24 23.82 4.38
CA SER A 126 -16.40 23.49 5.53
C SER A 126 -17.01 23.97 6.85
N SER A 127 -17.52 25.21 6.93
CA SER A 127 -18.14 25.73 8.15
C SER A 127 -19.32 24.88 8.61
N ALA A 128 -20.18 24.46 7.67
CA ALA A 128 -21.35 23.67 7.99
C ALA A 128 -20.99 22.25 8.43
N LEU A 129 -19.97 21.65 7.80
CA LEU A 129 -19.40 20.39 8.27
C LEU A 129 -18.83 20.54 9.69
N GLN A 130 -18.07 21.59 9.96
CA GLN A 130 -17.50 21.83 11.29
C GLN A 130 -18.61 21.94 12.35
N ASP A 131 -19.69 22.66 12.05
CA ASP A 131 -20.85 22.76 12.95
C ASP A 131 -21.49 21.40 13.23
N ALA A 132 -21.63 20.54 12.21
CA ALA A 132 -22.13 19.18 12.39
C ALA A 132 -21.23 18.29 13.25
N LEU A 133 -19.92 18.58 13.27
CA LEU A 133 -18.91 17.85 14.05
C LEU A 133 -18.75 18.36 15.49
N LYS A 134 -19.54 19.36 15.94
CA LYS A 134 -19.49 19.93 17.31
C LYS A 134 -20.19 19.09 18.38
N HIS A 135 -20.33 17.78 18.19
CA HIS A 135 -20.88 16.88 19.21
C HIS A 135 -19.92 15.74 19.54
N PRO A 136 -19.95 15.20 20.78
CA PRO A 136 -19.07 14.11 21.18
C PRO A 136 -19.14 12.90 20.25
N ALA A 137 -17.98 12.30 19.95
CA ALA A 137 -17.86 11.12 19.10
C ALA A 137 -17.16 9.99 19.88
N PRO A 138 -17.83 9.41 20.90
CA PRO A 138 -17.18 8.54 21.90
C PRO A 138 -16.59 7.24 21.33
N TYR A 139 -17.14 6.74 20.23
CA TYR A 139 -16.72 5.49 19.58
C TYR A 139 -15.93 5.70 18.29
N LEU A 140 -15.67 6.96 17.91
CA LEU A 140 -14.97 7.25 16.67
C LEU A 140 -13.52 6.78 16.77
N ARG A 141 -13.11 5.97 15.81
CA ARG A 141 -11.79 5.32 15.71
C ARG A 141 -10.95 5.90 14.58
N GLU A 142 -11.63 6.22 13.48
CA GLU A 142 -11.01 6.71 12.25
C GLU A 142 -11.75 7.93 11.71
N LEU A 143 -11.00 9.00 11.46
CA LEU A 143 -11.48 10.21 10.81
C LEU A 143 -10.69 10.44 9.53
N GLU A 144 -11.39 10.60 8.41
CA GLU A 144 -10.81 11.03 7.14
C GLU A 144 -11.58 12.24 6.62
N LEU A 145 -10.88 13.37 6.51
CA LEU A 145 -11.43 14.58 5.94
C LEU A 145 -10.63 14.91 4.69
N SER A 146 -11.34 15.22 3.60
CA SER A 146 -10.74 15.59 2.33
C SER A 146 -11.50 16.74 1.70
N ARG A 147 -10.75 17.64 1.05
CA ARG A 147 -11.34 18.64 0.17
C ARG A 147 -11.69 17.99 -1.17
N SER A 148 -12.93 18.14 -1.62
CA SER A 148 -13.26 17.86 -3.03
C SER A 148 -12.91 19.10 -3.85
N GLY A 149 -11.83 19.04 -4.61
CA GLY A 149 -11.44 20.11 -5.53
C GLY A 149 -11.52 19.61 -6.97
N VAL A 150 -12.45 20.15 -7.75
CA VAL A 150 -12.24 20.29 -9.19
C VAL A 150 -11.12 21.33 -9.32
N ARG A 151 -10.09 21.05 -10.14
CA ARG A 151 -9.08 22.03 -10.54
C ARG A 151 -9.80 23.28 -11.04
N LEU A 152 -10.03 24.25 -10.17
CA LEU A 152 -10.33 25.60 -10.63
C LEU A 152 -9.00 26.06 -11.21
N ASP A 153 -9.02 26.43 -12.49
CA ASP A 153 -7.96 27.18 -13.17
C ASP A 153 -7.78 28.54 -12.48
N LEU A 154 -7.40 28.53 -11.19
CA LEU A 154 -7.23 29.71 -10.39
C LEU A 154 -5.96 30.42 -10.87
N PRO A 155 -6.05 31.73 -11.11
CA PRO A 155 -4.95 32.51 -11.67
C PRO A 155 -3.76 32.54 -10.71
N PRO A 156 -2.54 32.72 -11.25
CA PRO A 156 -1.30 32.57 -10.50
C PRO A 156 -1.08 33.70 -9.48
N VAL A 157 -0.61 33.28 -8.29
CA VAL A 157 0.55 33.83 -7.55
C VAL A 157 0.40 35.01 -6.57
N ASP A 158 -0.59 35.90 -6.65
CA ASP A 158 -0.52 37.14 -5.81
C ASP A 158 -1.53 37.30 -4.67
N SER A 159 -2.39 36.30 -4.40
CA SER A 159 -3.26 36.34 -3.20
C SER A 159 -2.77 35.34 -2.17
N GLU A 160 -2.60 35.79 -0.92
CA GLU A 160 -2.36 34.96 0.25
C GLU A 160 -3.42 33.85 0.29
N GLN A 161 -3.13 32.69 -0.32
CA GLN A 161 -4.04 31.55 -0.37
C GLN A 161 -4.12 30.93 1.02
N LYS A 162 -4.97 31.54 1.84
CA LYS A 162 -5.37 31.05 3.16
C LYS A 162 -6.08 29.73 2.93
N PHE A 163 -5.64 28.66 3.61
CA PHE A 163 -6.44 27.44 3.69
C PHE A 163 -7.85 27.81 4.15
N ILE A 164 -8.85 27.56 3.30
CA ILE A 164 -10.24 27.84 3.66
C ILE A 164 -10.70 26.78 4.66
N HIS A 165 -10.26 25.53 4.50
CA HIS A 165 -10.58 24.44 5.43
C HIS A 165 -9.50 24.26 6.51
N ILE A 166 -9.85 24.63 7.74
CA ILE A 166 -9.07 24.38 8.96
C ILE A 166 -9.91 23.50 9.90
N VAL A 167 -9.33 22.45 10.46
CA VAL A 167 -9.99 21.64 11.48
C VAL A 167 -10.20 22.48 12.74
N SER A 168 -11.44 22.56 13.23
CA SER A 168 -11.75 23.32 14.43
C SER A 168 -11.17 22.67 15.68
N VAL A 169 -10.69 23.50 16.62
CA VAL A 169 -10.14 23.07 17.92
C VAL A 169 -11.20 22.36 18.77
N ASP A 170 -12.47 22.73 18.60
CA ASP A 170 -13.62 22.15 19.30
C ASP A 170 -14.26 20.97 18.56
N ILE A 171 -13.59 20.37 17.56
CA ILE A 171 -14.09 19.18 16.88
C ILE A 171 -14.42 18.08 17.91
N PHE A 172 -15.62 17.51 17.78
CA PHE A 172 -16.22 16.57 18.70
C PHE A 172 -16.35 17.07 20.15
N ARG A 173 -16.39 18.39 20.36
CA ARG A 173 -16.23 19.04 21.68
C ARG A 173 -14.99 18.59 22.43
N GLY A 174 -13.95 18.19 21.70
CA GLY A 174 -12.74 17.60 22.27
C GLY A 174 -12.90 16.16 22.79
N HIS A 175 -14.04 15.50 22.55
CA HIS A 175 -14.34 14.17 23.10
C HIS A 175 -14.44 13.10 22.01
N ALA A 176 -13.30 12.50 21.68
CA ALA A 176 -13.18 11.32 20.82
C ALA A 176 -12.12 10.34 21.38
N PRO A 177 -12.37 9.69 22.53
CA PRO A 177 -11.35 8.96 23.27
C PRO A 177 -10.80 7.73 22.52
N GLN A 178 -11.56 7.14 21.60
CA GLN A 178 -11.16 5.99 20.80
C GLN A 178 -10.47 6.36 19.48
N LEU A 179 -10.38 7.66 19.16
CA LEU A 179 -9.85 8.13 17.89
C LEU A 179 -8.35 7.86 17.85
N PHE A 180 -7.94 6.92 16.99
CA PHE A 180 -6.56 6.50 16.86
C PHE A 180 -5.97 6.80 15.48
N CYS A 181 -6.81 7.04 14.47
CA CYS A 181 -6.40 7.31 13.09
C CYS A 181 -7.05 8.59 12.56
N VAL A 182 -6.24 9.51 12.03
CA VAL A 182 -6.70 10.74 11.39
C VAL A 182 -6.03 10.89 10.04
N ASN A 183 -6.81 11.02 8.97
CA ASN A 183 -6.33 11.30 7.62
C ASN A 183 -6.88 12.67 7.17
N LEU A 184 -6.00 13.58 6.79
CA LEU A 184 -6.35 14.91 6.29
C LEU A 184 -5.78 15.07 4.87
N CYS A 185 -6.66 15.31 3.91
CA CYS A 185 -6.28 15.57 2.53
C CYS A 185 -6.67 16.99 2.13
N ASN A 186 -5.67 17.83 1.84
CA ASN A 186 -5.83 19.25 1.52
C ASN A 186 -6.58 20.05 2.60
N ILE A 187 -6.40 19.64 3.87
CA ILE A 187 -7.01 20.29 5.04
C ILE A 187 -5.91 20.63 6.05
N SER A 188 -5.99 21.84 6.60
CA SER A 188 -5.08 22.27 7.66
C SER A 188 -5.59 21.81 9.04
N PRO A 189 -4.78 21.14 9.87
CA PRO A 189 -5.16 20.82 11.25
C PRO A 189 -5.17 22.04 12.18
N GLY A 190 -4.74 23.22 11.70
CA GLY A 190 -4.56 24.41 12.52
C GLY A 190 -3.26 24.38 13.34
N GLU A 191 -3.03 25.43 14.13
CA GLU A 191 -1.80 25.58 14.95
C GLU A 191 -1.98 25.13 16.40
N GLN A 192 -3.23 25.11 16.88
CA GLN A 192 -3.55 24.80 18.28
C GLN A 192 -3.80 23.30 18.48
N PRO A 193 -3.43 22.73 19.64
CA PRO A 193 -3.73 21.33 19.95
C PRO A 193 -5.24 21.10 19.95
N ILE A 194 -5.64 20.01 19.31
CA ILE A 194 -7.04 19.58 19.25
C ILE A 194 -7.23 18.49 20.31
N PRO A 195 -8.05 18.72 21.38
CA PRO A 195 -8.19 17.73 22.45
C PRO A 195 -8.67 16.36 21.97
N ALA A 196 -9.53 16.32 20.95
CA ALA A 196 -10.00 15.07 20.34
C ALA A 196 -8.86 14.23 19.72
N PHE A 197 -7.71 14.85 19.39
CA PHE A 197 -6.57 14.19 18.74
C PHE A 197 -5.53 13.66 19.74
N SER A 198 -5.74 13.83 21.05
CA SER A 198 -4.76 13.45 22.09
C SER A 198 -4.40 11.96 22.11
N ASN A 199 -5.25 11.10 21.56
CA ASN A 199 -5.07 9.64 21.49
C ASN A 199 -4.73 9.13 20.08
N VAL A 200 -4.48 10.02 19.12
CA VAL A 200 -4.19 9.63 17.74
C VAL A 200 -2.78 9.06 17.64
N HIS A 201 -2.68 7.84 17.10
CA HIS A 201 -1.42 7.13 16.90
C HIS A 201 -1.03 7.03 15.42
N ARG A 202 -1.98 7.21 14.51
CA ARG A 202 -1.80 7.15 13.07
C ARG A 202 -2.30 8.44 12.43
N VAL A 203 -1.44 9.11 11.68
CA VAL A 203 -1.78 10.34 10.96
C VAL A 203 -1.41 10.17 9.49
N GLY A 204 -2.38 10.41 8.60
CA GLY A 204 -2.15 10.57 7.17
C GLY A 204 -2.35 12.01 6.77
N LEU A 205 -1.39 12.60 6.07
CA LEU A 205 -1.47 13.95 5.51
C LEU A 205 -1.27 13.85 4.00
N SER A 206 -2.18 14.41 3.21
CA SER A 206 -2.03 14.51 1.75
C SER A 206 -2.20 15.96 1.33
N TYR A 207 -1.28 16.50 0.55
CA TYR A 207 -1.34 17.88 0.06
C TYR A 207 -0.97 17.96 -1.42
N ASP A 208 -1.69 18.79 -2.18
CA ASP A 208 -1.39 18.99 -3.60
C ASP A 208 -0.35 20.11 -3.75
N TYR A 209 -0.80 21.37 -3.86
CA TYR A 209 0.07 22.52 -4.15
C TYR A 209 0.61 23.25 -2.92
N TYR A 210 -0.12 23.18 -1.80
CA TYR A 210 0.14 24.00 -0.63
C TYR A 210 0.04 23.17 0.64
N THR A 211 1.07 23.28 1.47
CA THR A 211 1.19 22.54 2.73
C THR A 211 1.20 23.53 3.90
N PRO A 212 0.31 23.38 4.89
CA PRO A 212 0.31 24.26 6.04
C PRO A 212 1.55 24.03 6.89
N ARG A 213 1.86 25.03 7.71
CA ARG A 213 2.81 24.82 8.80
C ARG A 213 2.16 23.93 9.85
N ILE A 214 2.72 22.75 10.07
CA ILE A 214 2.15 21.72 10.94
C ILE A 214 3.20 21.32 11.97
N GLN A 215 2.90 21.49 13.26
CA GLN A 215 3.75 21.00 14.35
C GLN A 215 3.22 19.66 14.86
N LEU A 216 3.67 18.56 14.27
CA LEU A 216 3.07 17.24 14.48
C LEU A 216 3.11 16.78 15.94
N ALA A 217 4.26 16.92 16.61
CA ALA A 217 4.39 16.51 18.02
C ALA A 217 3.47 17.30 18.96
N HIS A 218 3.14 18.55 18.59
CA HIS A 218 2.24 19.40 19.36
C HIS A 218 0.77 19.02 19.16
N LEU A 219 0.37 18.73 17.91
CA LEU A 219 -0.99 18.40 17.55
C LEU A 219 -1.35 16.93 17.86
N PHE A 220 -0.38 16.03 17.74
CA PHE A 220 -0.54 14.57 17.87
C PHE A 220 0.51 13.99 18.81
N PRO A 221 0.37 14.19 20.13
CA PRO A 221 1.40 13.83 21.11
C PRO A 221 1.68 12.33 21.24
N LYS A 222 0.78 11.46 20.74
CA LYS A 222 0.93 9.99 20.74
C LYS A 222 1.19 9.41 19.34
N LEU A 223 1.53 10.25 18.37
CA LEU A 223 1.78 9.83 16.99
C LEU A 223 2.93 8.80 16.93
N ARG A 224 2.64 7.65 16.34
CA ARG A 224 3.62 6.57 16.11
C ARG A 224 3.73 6.18 14.64
N ASN A 225 2.69 6.41 13.84
CA ASN A 225 2.65 6.06 12.43
C ASN A 225 2.28 7.30 11.61
N LEU A 226 3.20 7.77 10.78
CA LEU A 226 2.99 8.93 9.94
C LEU A 226 2.95 8.50 8.48
N LYS A 227 1.89 8.87 7.76
CA LYS A 227 1.84 8.84 6.31
C LYS A 227 1.80 10.28 5.81
N VAL A 228 2.67 10.64 4.88
CA VAL A 228 2.65 11.92 4.19
C VAL A 228 2.62 11.67 2.69
N SER A 229 1.70 12.30 1.99
CA SER A 229 1.57 12.24 0.54
C SER A 229 1.55 13.61 -0.12
N PHE A 230 2.22 13.73 -1.26
CA PHE A 230 2.19 14.93 -2.10
C PHE A 230 1.88 14.57 -3.55
N ASP A 231 0.76 15.07 -4.05
CA ASP A 231 0.23 14.68 -5.36
C ASP A 231 0.79 15.55 -6.49
N GLU A 232 1.10 16.82 -6.20
CA GLU A 232 1.67 17.76 -7.18
C GLU A 232 2.92 18.46 -6.63
N ASN A 233 3.65 19.17 -7.50
CA ASN A 233 4.82 19.93 -7.10
C ASN A 233 4.41 21.07 -6.15
N PRO A 234 4.72 21.00 -4.85
CA PRO A 234 4.30 22.04 -3.93
C PRO A 234 5.03 23.33 -4.30
N ILE A 235 4.30 24.45 -4.35
CA ILE A 235 4.84 25.75 -4.74
C ILE A 235 5.86 26.24 -3.69
N LEU A 236 5.64 25.87 -2.43
CA LEU A 236 6.48 26.18 -1.28
C LEU A 236 6.92 24.89 -0.59
N PRO A 237 8.13 24.86 0.00
CA PRO A 237 8.60 23.69 0.75
C PRO A 237 7.60 23.35 1.87
N PRO A 238 7.22 22.07 2.02
CA PRO A 238 6.35 21.65 3.11
C PRO A 238 6.91 22.06 4.47
N SER A 239 6.07 22.70 5.27
CA SER A 239 6.42 23.20 6.60
C SER A 239 5.93 22.25 7.70
N ILE A 240 6.14 20.94 7.49
CA ILE A 240 5.82 19.89 8.46
C ILE A 240 6.99 19.73 9.43
N ILE A 241 6.78 20.19 10.66
CA ILE A 241 7.76 20.13 11.74
C ILE A 241 7.57 18.84 12.53
N CYS A 242 8.55 17.95 12.43
CA CYS A 242 8.55 16.61 13.01
C CYS A 242 9.40 16.47 14.28
N ARG A 243 10.02 17.56 14.74
CA ARG A 243 10.92 17.55 15.90
C ARG A 243 10.23 16.97 17.15
N GLY A 244 10.90 16.02 17.80
CA GLY A 244 10.41 15.39 19.04
C GLY A 244 9.46 14.20 18.83
N LEU A 245 9.20 13.81 17.58
CA LEU A 245 8.43 12.59 17.30
C LEU A 245 9.28 11.33 17.51
N THR A 246 8.63 10.26 17.96
CA THR A 246 9.16 8.90 17.95
C THR A 246 8.21 8.02 17.14
N LEU A 247 8.64 7.62 15.95
CA LEU A 247 7.79 6.88 15.02
C LEU A 247 8.17 5.39 14.98
N ASP A 248 7.14 4.54 14.97
CA ASP A 248 7.25 3.12 14.66
C ASP A 248 7.16 2.91 13.13
N SER A 249 6.43 3.78 12.42
CA SER A 249 6.24 3.69 10.97
C SER A 249 6.20 5.07 10.31
N LEU A 250 6.87 5.20 9.17
CA LEU A 250 6.83 6.36 8.30
C LEU A 250 6.53 5.93 6.87
N VAL A 251 5.47 6.47 6.27
CA VAL A 251 5.14 6.28 4.87
C VAL A 251 5.23 7.63 4.16
N ILE A 252 6.09 7.74 3.16
CA ILE A 252 6.21 8.92 2.30
C ILE A 252 5.72 8.51 0.92
N ALA A 253 4.65 9.11 0.41
CA ALA A 253 4.18 8.89 -0.95
C ALA A 253 4.31 10.18 -1.76
N ASP A 254 4.97 10.13 -2.92
CA ASP A 254 5.17 11.32 -3.73
C ASP A 254 5.20 10.96 -5.21
N VAL A 255 4.37 11.67 -5.97
CA VAL A 255 4.15 11.45 -7.39
C VAL A 255 5.16 12.26 -8.23
N SER A 256 5.76 13.37 -7.74
CA SER A 256 6.53 14.27 -8.62
C SER A 256 7.75 15.00 -8.03
N THR A 257 7.86 15.25 -6.72
CA THR A 257 8.86 16.19 -6.14
C THR A 257 9.55 15.73 -4.86
N TRP A 258 9.79 14.43 -4.70
CA TRP A 258 10.34 13.85 -3.47
C TRP A 258 11.62 14.53 -2.91
N LYS A 259 12.44 15.17 -3.77
CA LYS A 259 13.68 15.87 -3.40
C LYS A 259 13.45 17.09 -2.50
N SER A 260 12.31 17.76 -2.56
CA SER A 260 12.02 18.84 -1.58
C SER A 260 11.49 18.21 -0.30
N VAL A 261 10.42 17.41 -0.41
CA VAL A 261 9.68 16.87 0.72
C VAL A 261 10.52 16.04 1.71
N THR A 262 11.29 15.07 1.23
CA THR A 262 12.03 14.16 2.14
C THR A 262 13.15 14.91 2.85
N PHE A 263 13.82 15.82 2.13
CA PHE A 263 14.84 16.69 2.71
C PHE A 263 14.21 17.66 3.69
N ASP A 264 13.07 18.26 3.35
CA ASP A 264 12.35 19.16 4.25
C ASP A 264 11.92 18.45 5.53
N LEU A 265 11.43 17.21 5.50
CA LEU A 265 11.08 16.49 6.74
C LEU A 265 12.30 16.22 7.63
N ILE A 266 13.44 15.89 7.03
CA ILE A 266 14.71 15.66 7.74
C ILE A 266 15.28 16.98 8.28
N ASP A 267 15.32 18.02 7.45
CA ASP A 267 15.78 19.36 7.78
C ASP A 267 14.89 20.01 8.84
N ASN A 268 13.59 19.66 8.88
CA ASN A 268 12.64 20.02 9.93
C ASN A 268 12.76 19.14 11.20
N GLY A 269 13.81 18.33 11.32
CA GLY A 269 14.23 17.68 12.55
C GLY A 269 13.65 16.28 12.79
N LEU A 270 13.21 15.56 11.74
CA LEU A 270 12.91 14.14 11.85
C LEU A 270 14.20 13.31 11.76
N ASP A 271 14.60 12.65 12.85
CA ASP A 271 15.60 11.59 12.77
C ASP A 271 14.93 10.31 12.26
N VAL A 272 15.30 9.88 11.04
CA VAL A 272 14.78 8.66 10.42
C VAL A 272 15.55 7.41 10.84
N SER A 273 16.71 7.57 11.48
CA SER A 273 17.56 6.46 11.93
C SER A 273 16.84 5.46 12.85
N PRO A 274 16.11 5.90 13.91
CA PRO A 274 15.45 5.00 14.86
C PRO A 274 14.13 4.41 14.36
N ILE A 275 13.61 4.81 13.19
CA ILE A 275 12.29 4.37 12.74
C ILE A 275 12.38 2.93 12.20
N PRO A 276 11.67 1.95 12.80
CA PRO A 276 11.75 0.55 12.40
C PRO A 276 11.16 0.28 11.03
N MET A 277 10.09 1.00 10.65
CA MET A 277 9.45 0.83 9.36
C MET A 277 9.40 2.14 8.56
N ILE A 278 10.07 2.17 7.40
CA ILE A 278 10.01 3.30 6.47
C ILE A 278 9.56 2.77 5.12
N THR A 279 8.43 3.29 4.63
CA THR A 279 7.93 3.05 3.29
C THR A 279 8.04 4.32 2.47
N ILE A 280 8.75 4.25 1.35
CA ILE A 280 8.83 5.37 0.40
C ILE A 280 8.18 4.89 -0.90
N LEU A 281 7.06 5.52 -1.28
CA LEU A 281 6.33 5.34 -2.53
C LEU A 281 6.71 6.50 -3.46
N SER A 282 7.64 6.29 -4.39
CA SER A 282 8.09 7.38 -5.28
C SER A 282 8.53 6.89 -6.66
N TRP A 283 8.37 7.75 -7.67
CA TRP A 283 8.79 7.50 -9.05
C TRP A 283 10.31 7.62 -9.29
N LYS A 284 11.05 8.37 -8.47
CA LYS A 284 12.50 8.63 -8.67
C LYS A 284 13.33 8.57 -7.36
N PRO A 285 13.26 7.49 -6.57
CA PRO A 285 13.73 7.49 -5.18
C PRO A 285 15.20 7.94 -4.92
N PRO A 286 15.48 8.60 -3.79
CA PRO A 286 16.83 8.81 -3.26
C PRO A 286 17.32 7.56 -2.54
N ILE A 287 17.68 6.51 -3.28
CA ILE A 287 18.17 5.28 -2.64
C ILE A 287 19.33 5.60 -1.68
N HIS A 288 20.24 6.52 -2.06
CA HIS A 288 21.34 6.93 -1.18
C HIS A 288 20.88 7.47 0.19
N HIS A 289 19.88 8.36 0.22
CA HIS A 289 19.43 8.98 1.47
C HIS A 289 18.57 8.04 2.30
N ALA A 290 17.67 7.29 1.67
CA ALA A 290 16.84 6.30 2.36
C ALA A 290 17.68 5.21 3.06
N MET A 291 18.85 4.93 2.50
CA MET A 291 19.82 3.97 3.03
C MET A 291 20.86 4.60 3.97
N THR A 292 20.91 5.94 4.09
CA THR A 292 21.83 6.61 5.01
C THR A 292 21.49 6.22 6.45
N GLY A 293 22.52 5.93 7.25
CA GLY A 293 22.36 5.47 8.64
C GLY A 293 21.90 4.02 8.79
N THR A 294 21.87 3.24 7.70
CA THR A 294 21.59 1.79 7.75
C THR A 294 22.82 0.97 7.48
N SER A 295 23.01 -0.10 8.26
CA SER A 295 24.02 -1.13 8.02
C SER A 295 23.36 -2.44 7.58
N GLY A 296 24.19 -3.42 7.24
CA GLY A 296 23.77 -4.81 7.12
C GLY A 296 23.10 -5.23 5.81
N PRO A 297 22.70 -6.51 5.73
CA PRO A 297 22.26 -7.15 4.50
C PRO A 297 20.91 -6.65 4.02
N VAL A 298 20.72 -6.67 2.70
CA VAL A 298 19.53 -6.14 2.01
C VAL A 298 18.94 -7.18 1.06
N SER A 299 17.62 -7.22 0.99
CA SER A 299 16.83 -7.93 -0.01
C SER A 299 16.19 -6.93 -0.96
N LEU A 300 16.17 -7.22 -2.25
CA LEU A 300 15.48 -6.44 -3.28
C LEU A 300 14.41 -7.32 -3.94
N HIS A 301 13.18 -6.85 -3.99
CA HIS A 301 12.09 -7.53 -4.67
C HIS A 301 11.51 -6.63 -5.77
N VAL A 302 11.63 -7.00 -7.05
CA VAL A 302 11.17 -6.17 -8.17
C VAL A 302 10.02 -6.85 -8.89
N THR A 303 8.87 -6.20 -8.98
CA THR A 303 7.67 -6.74 -9.64
C THR A 303 7.20 -5.82 -10.77
N GLN A 304 6.44 -6.36 -11.71
CA GLN A 304 5.65 -5.57 -12.64
C GLN A 304 4.40 -5.03 -11.90
N PRO A 305 4.00 -3.78 -12.15
CA PRO A 305 2.76 -3.24 -11.61
C PRO A 305 1.55 -4.04 -12.12
N PRO A 306 0.44 -4.10 -11.34
CA PRO A 306 -0.76 -4.84 -11.71
C PRO A 306 -1.43 -4.28 -12.98
N ASP A 307 -2.19 -5.15 -13.66
CA ASP A 307 -2.75 -4.90 -14.99
C ASP A 307 -3.68 -3.68 -15.07
N ASP A 308 -4.40 -3.38 -14.00
CA ASP A 308 -5.30 -2.22 -13.90
C ASP A 308 -4.57 -0.88 -13.98
N GLU A 309 -3.25 -0.87 -13.73
CA GLU A 309 -2.38 0.31 -13.84
C GLU A 309 -1.61 0.37 -15.16
N ARG A 310 -1.74 -0.62 -16.06
CA ARG A 310 -1.07 -0.67 -17.38
C ARG A 310 -1.49 0.45 -18.34
N GLN A 311 -2.51 1.25 -18.00
CA GLN A 311 -2.87 2.45 -18.76
C GLN A 311 -1.72 3.48 -18.79
N TYR A 312 -0.82 3.43 -17.80
CA TYR A 312 0.43 4.17 -17.78
C TYR A 312 1.56 3.21 -18.18
N GLU A 313 2.36 3.59 -19.18
CA GLU A 313 3.36 2.78 -19.88
C GLU A 313 4.25 1.86 -19.01
N GLU A 314 4.84 0.82 -19.61
CA GLU A 314 5.75 -0.18 -19.01
C GLU A 314 6.58 0.33 -17.81
N GLY A 315 6.25 -0.18 -16.63
CA GLY A 315 6.92 0.17 -15.38
C GLY A 315 7.28 -1.03 -14.51
N TYR A 316 7.99 -0.79 -13.41
CA TYR A 316 8.35 -1.79 -12.41
C TYR A 316 8.17 -1.22 -10.99
N MET A 317 7.66 -2.03 -10.08
CA MET A 317 7.68 -1.83 -8.64
C MET A 317 8.95 -2.45 -8.05
N ALA A 318 9.69 -1.76 -7.18
CA ALA A 318 10.84 -2.36 -6.50
C ALA A 318 10.79 -2.13 -4.99
N ASN A 319 10.97 -3.20 -4.23
CA ASN A 319 10.80 -3.30 -2.79
C ASN A 319 12.14 -3.65 -2.12
N ILE A 320 12.77 -2.72 -1.41
CA ILE A 320 14.00 -2.99 -0.67
C ILE A 320 13.69 -3.28 0.79
N VAL A 321 14.20 -4.39 1.31
CA VAL A 321 14.09 -4.81 2.72
C VAL A 321 15.46 -4.97 3.36
N ILE A 322 15.72 -4.28 4.46
CA ILE A 322 16.93 -4.49 5.28
C ILE A 322 16.70 -5.69 6.20
N LEU A 323 17.66 -6.60 6.27
CA LEU A 323 17.56 -7.88 6.96
C LEU A 323 18.23 -7.89 8.35
N GLU A 324 18.66 -6.73 8.87
CA GLU A 324 19.13 -6.61 10.26
C GLU A 324 17.97 -6.84 11.23
N THR A 325 18.25 -7.53 12.34
CA THR A 325 17.24 -7.88 13.34
C THR A 325 16.58 -6.62 13.92
N GLY A 326 15.29 -6.43 13.66
CA GLY A 326 14.45 -5.42 14.32
C GLY A 326 13.98 -4.25 13.46
N PHE A 327 14.59 -3.99 12.30
CA PHE A 327 14.21 -2.89 11.39
C PHE A 327 13.72 -3.45 10.05
N ARG A 328 12.50 -3.08 9.64
CA ARG A 328 11.91 -3.42 8.34
C ARG A 328 11.69 -2.14 7.54
N ARG A 329 12.75 -1.59 6.92
CA ARG A 329 12.58 -0.55 5.89
C ARG A 329 12.10 -1.22 4.61
N VAL A 330 11.03 -0.69 4.01
CA VAL A 330 10.37 -1.23 2.82
C VAL A 330 10.33 -0.12 1.78
N LEU A 331 11.36 0.01 0.96
CA LEU A 331 11.37 1.08 -0.05
C LEU A 331 10.62 0.57 -1.28
N ASP A 332 9.45 1.13 -1.62
CA ASP A 332 8.55 0.63 -2.67
C ASP A 332 8.48 1.61 -3.85
N PHE A 333 9.07 1.24 -4.98
CA PHE A 333 9.37 2.17 -6.07
C PHE A 333 8.50 1.93 -7.28
N ASN A 334 7.57 2.82 -7.60
CA ASN A 334 6.78 2.73 -8.83
C ASN A 334 7.53 3.44 -9.97
N TYR A 335 8.31 2.71 -10.76
CA TYR A 335 9.05 3.28 -11.90
C TYR A 335 8.23 3.14 -13.19
N TYR A 336 7.84 4.25 -13.82
CA TYR A 336 7.26 4.25 -15.18
C TYR A 336 8.28 4.84 -16.17
N ARG A 337 8.36 4.27 -17.38
CA ARG A 337 9.37 4.57 -18.42
C ARG A 337 9.82 6.04 -18.49
N THR A 338 11.14 6.21 -18.46
CA THR A 338 11.84 7.12 -19.40
C THR A 338 12.97 6.30 -20.00
N ASN A 339 13.20 6.43 -21.30
CA ASN A 339 14.22 5.72 -22.08
C ASN A 339 15.63 5.85 -21.45
N GLY A 340 15.99 5.00 -20.48
CA GLY A 340 17.27 5.10 -19.79
C GLY A 340 17.30 4.47 -18.39
N VAL A 341 17.93 3.30 -18.33
CA VAL A 341 18.51 2.55 -17.20
C VAL A 341 18.16 3.04 -15.76
N PRO A 342 17.02 2.60 -15.16
CA PRO A 342 16.66 2.92 -13.77
C PRO A 342 17.62 2.33 -12.73
N PHE A 343 18.22 1.19 -13.08
CA PHE A 343 18.79 0.31 -12.09
C PHE A 343 20.21 0.68 -11.62
N ASN A 344 20.93 1.51 -12.36
CA ASN A 344 22.25 1.99 -11.94
C ASN A 344 22.21 2.71 -10.57
N LYS A 345 21.06 3.25 -10.16
CA LYS A 345 20.90 3.88 -8.85
C LYS A 345 20.97 2.89 -7.68
N PHE A 346 20.70 1.61 -7.93
CA PHE A 346 20.78 0.56 -6.93
C PHE A 346 22.21 0.01 -6.77
N GLN A 347 23.19 0.47 -7.58
CA GLN A 347 24.60 0.06 -7.44
C GLN A 347 25.13 0.30 -6.02
N ILE A 348 24.64 1.32 -5.33
CA ILE A 348 25.00 1.59 -3.93
C ILE A 348 24.63 0.44 -2.97
N LEU A 349 23.67 -0.40 -3.35
CA LEU A 349 23.24 -1.56 -2.56
C LEU A 349 24.06 -2.81 -2.85
N ALA A 350 24.84 -2.83 -3.93
CA ALA A 350 25.46 -4.03 -4.47
C ALA A 350 26.29 -4.82 -3.45
N SER A 351 27.05 -4.11 -2.60
CA SER A 351 27.88 -4.71 -1.54
C SER A 351 27.10 -5.23 -0.33
N ARG A 352 25.78 -4.99 -0.28
CA ARG A 352 24.88 -5.39 0.81
C ARG A 352 23.76 -6.32 0.34
N LEU A 353 23.55 -6.45 -0.96
CA LEU A 353 22.40 -7.12 -1.53
C LEU A 353 22.60 -8.64 -1.50
N VAL A 354 21.98 -9.31 -0.53
CA VAL A 354 22.12 -10.76 -0.31
C VAL A 354 21.02 -11.59 -0.97
N TYR A 355 19.89 -10.97 -1.30
CA TYR A 355 18.76 -11.63 -1.94
C TYR A 355 18.09 -10.71 -2.97
N ILE A 356 17.86 -11.25 -4.17
CA ILE A 356 17.06 -10.61 -5.22
C ILE A 356 15.88 -11.53 -5.53
N ARG A 357 14.68 -10.98 -5.52
CA ARG A 357 13.46 -11.61 -6.05
C ARG A 357 12.95 -10.73 -7.18
N VAL A 358 12.69 -11.25 -8.37
CA VAL A 358 12.09 -10.46 -9.44
C VAL A 358 11.02 -11.21 -10.19
N ASP A 359 10.01 -10.50 -10.68
CA ASP A 359 9.17 -11.02 -11.74
C ASP A 359 10.03 -11.26 -13.00
N TYR A 360 9.81 -12.37 -13.68
CA TYR A 360 10.64 -12.80 -14.81
C TYR A 360 10.70 -11.77 -15.95
N GLU A 361 9.59 -11.08 -16.23
CA GLU A 361 9.50 -10.00 -17.23
C GLU A 361 10.48 -8.84 -16.95
N VAL A 362 10.89 -8.65 -15.69
CA VAL A 362 11.77 -7.55 -15.25
C VAL A 362 13.25 -7.94 -15.24
N LEU A 363 13.56 -9.23 -15.43
CA LEU A 363 14.92 -9.77 -15.32
C LEU A 363 15.92 -9.04 -16.22
N LEU A 364 15.54 -8.70 -17.46
CA LEU A 364 16.42 -7.97 -18.37
C LEU A 364 16.78 -6.58 -17.82
N GLY A 365 15.87 -5.94 -17.09
CA GLY A 365 16.14 -4.71 -16.37
C GLY A 365 17.23 -4.89 -15.31
N VAL A 366 17.18 -6.02 -14.58
CA VAL A 366 18.21 -6.39 -13.58
C VAL A 366 19.54 -6.71 -14.26
N LEU A 367 19.56 -7.49 -15.35
CA LEU A 367 20.80 -7.83 -16.06
C LEU A 367 21.51 -6.61 -16.67
N LYS A 368 20.78 -5.50 -16.85
CA LYS A 368 21.35 -4.21 -17.25
C LYS A 368 22.04 -3.46 -16.10
N PHE A 369 22.00 -3.95 -14.86
CA PHE A 369 22.92 -3.49 -13.81
C PHE A 369 24.34 -3.74 -14.30
N LYS A 370 25.09 -2.67 -14.58
CA LYS A 370 26.51 -2.80 -14.88
C LYS A 370 27.32 -2.72 -13.59
N CYS A 371 27.07 -3.61 -12.63
CA CYS A 371 27.86 -3.69 -11.39
C CYS A 371 27.93 -5.12 -10.85
N ASP A 372 29.01 -5.42 -10.13
CA ASP A 372 29.17 -6.70 -9.44
C ASP A 372 28.23 -6.79 -8.25
N LEU A 373 27.78 -8.01 -7.92
CA LEU A 373 26.94 -8.27 -6.74
C LEU A 373 27.69 -9.24 -5.81
N PRO A 374 28.75 -8.75 -5.14
CA PRO A 374 29.76 -9.60 -4.49
C PRO A 374 29.20 -10.42 -3.31
N VAL A 375 28.08 -10.00 -2.73
CA VAL A 375 27.46 -10.65 -1.55
C VAL A 375 26.12 -11.30 -1.84
N LEU A 376 25.69 -11.32 -3.12
CA LEU A 376 24.42 -11.94 -3.48
C LEU A 376 24.48 -13.45 -3.24
N ARG A 377 23.57 -13.96 -2.41
CA ARG A 377 23.47 -15.38 -2.08
C ARG A 377 22.28 -16.07 -2.72
N ARG A 378 21.21 -15.32 -2.99
CA ARG A 378 19.96 -15.90 -3.53
C ARG A 378 19.40 -15.02 -4.64
N LEU A 379 18.98 -15.66 -5.73
CA LEU A 379 18.20 -15.07 -6.81
C LEU A 379 16.89 -15.86 -6.94
N GLN A 380 15.75 -15.17 -6.99
CA GLN A 380 14.45 -15.77 -7.25
C GLN A 380 13.75 -15.08 -8.42
N LEU A 381 13.18 -15.87 -9.30
CA LEU A 381 12.46 -15.47 -10.49
C LEU A 381 11.03 -15.98 -10.42
N ASP A 382 10.08 -15.06 -10.28
CA ASP A 382 8.65 -15.38 -10.27
C ASP A 382 8.10 -15.37 -11.69
N LEU A 383 7.62 -16.51 -12.15
CA LEU A 383 6.98 -16.71 -13.43
C LEU A 383 5.47 -16.45 -13.28
N ARG A 384 5.01 -15.27 -13.70
CA ARG A 384 3.59 -14.89 -13.65
C ARG A 384 2.81 -15.38 -14.88
N CYS A 385 1.49 -15.44 -14.73
CA CYS A 385 0.53 -15.80 -15.75
C CYS A 385 0.29 -14.70 -16.78
N ASP A 386 1.21 -14.57 -17.74
CA ASP A 386 0.93 -13.86 -18.98
C ASP A 386 0.99 -14.83 -20.17
N GLU A 387 0.05 -14.71 -21.11
CA GLU A 387 -0.04 -15.51 -22.35
C GLU A 387 1.21 -15.35 -23.23
N ASN A 388 2.04 -14.37 -22.92
CA ASN A 388 3.23 -14.00 -23.66
C ASN A 388 4.53 -14.64 -23.16
N PHE A 389 4.50 -15.47 -22.11
CA PHE A 389 5.72 -16.11 -21.57
C PHE A 389 6.49 -16.93 -22.63
N GLU A 390 5.78 -17.58 -23.55
CA GLU A 390 6.39 -18.34 -24.66
C GLU A 390 6.97 -17.44 -25.77
N ARG A 391 6.59 -16.16 -25.82
CA ARG A 391 6.90 -15.23 -26.93
C ARG A 391 7.84 -14.09 -26.56
N ARG A 392 7.99 -13.76 -25.27
CA ARG A 392 8.71 -12.55 -24.86
C ARG A 392 10.10 -12.87 -24.30
N PHE A 393 11.08 -12.33 -25.02
CA PHE A 393 12.49 -12.20 -24.70
C PHE A 393 13.36 -13.46 -24.91
N TRP A 394 14.56 -13.20 -25.43
CA TRP A 394 15.70 -14.09 -25.73
C TRP A 394 15.85 -14.65 -27.16
N TYR A 395 14.84 -14.60 -28.03
CA TYR A 395 15.01 -15.00 -29.44
C TYR A 395 15.12 -13.81 -30.39
N ALA A 396 16.31 -13.22 -30.46
CA ALA A 396 16.73 -12.41 -31.60
C ALA A 396 18.02 -13.03 -32.16
N GLY A 397 17.86 -14.19 -32.80
CA GLY A 397 18.93 -14.99 -33.38
C GLY A 397 18.95 -16.40 -32.79
N ASP A 398 18.97 -17.40 -33.65
CA ASP A 398 19.14 -18.81 -33.28
C ASP A 398 20.41 -19.01 -32.46
N LEU A 399 20.30 -18.96 -31.13
CA LEU A 399 21.34 -19.41 -30.19
C LEU A 399 21.42 -20.95 -30.27
N ALA A 400 21.96 -21.45 -31.38
CA ALA A 400 22.09 -22.87 -31.66
C ALA A 400 23.44 -23.46 -31.18
N GLY A 401 24.38 -22.62 -30.71
CA GLY A 401 25.71 -23.07 -30.27
C GLY A 401 26.03 -22.75 -28.80
N SER A 402 26.68 -23.69 -28.10
CA SER A 402 27.21 -23.49 -26.74
C SER A 402 28.27 -22.38 -26.65
N ASN A 403 28.96 -22.07 -27.75
CA ASN A 403 29.97 -21.01 -27.80
C ASN A 403 29.39 -19.59 -27.63
N GLU A 404 28.09 -19.40 -27.81
CA GLU A 404 27.46 -18.06 -27.78
C GLU A 404 27.10 -17.61 -26.36
N LEU A 405 27.06 -18.52 -25.37
CA LEU A 405 26.97 -18.16 -23.95
C LEU A 405 28.25 -17.47 -23.45
N ALA A 406 29.37 -17.59 -24.16
CA ALA A 406 30.59 -16.87 -23.85
C ALA A 406 30.52 -15.39 -24.28
N ASP A 407 29.64 -15.00 -25.21
CA ASP A 407 29.53 -13.62 -25.70
C ASP A 407 28.33 -12.85 -25.09
N LEU A 408 27.91 -13.25 -23.89
CA LEU A 408 26.82 -12.60 -23.18
C LEU A 408 27.08 -11.11 -22.98
N GLN A 409 26.27 -10.29 -23.66
CA GLN A 409 26.26 -8.83 -23.53
C GLN A 409 25.99 -8.37 -22.08
N TYR A 410 25.35 -9.22 -21.28
CA TYR A 410 24.99 -8.93 -19.90
C TYR A 410 25.65 -9.94 -18.96
N ARG A 411 26.60 -9.48 -18.14
CA ARG A 411 27.26 -10.27 -17.11
C ARG A 411 27.20 -9.53 -15.77
N LEU A 412 26.81 -10.27 -14.74
CA LEU A 412 26.68 -9.84 -13.36
C LEU A 412 27.46 -10.81 -12.46
N PRO A 413 28.74 -10.54 -12.16
CA PRO A 413 29.53 -11.41 -11.31
C PRO A 413 28.91 -11.54 -9.90
N CYS A 414 28.58 -12.78 -9.52
CA CYS A 414 27.96 -13.12 -8.23
C CYS A 414 28.72 -14.29 -7.57
N PRO A 415 29.92 -14.04 -7.03
CA PRO A 415 30.81 -15.10 -6.53
C PRO A 415 30.23 -15.89 -5.35
N LEU A 416 29.32 -15.30 -4.58
CA LEU A 416 28.68 -15.92 -3.43
C LEU A 416 27.26 -16.45 -3.72
N LEU A 417 26.84 -16.54 -4.99
CA LEU A 417 25.49 -16.99 -5.32
C LEU A 417 25.31 -18.47 -4.96
N GLU A 418 24.50 -18.75 -3.96
CA GLU A 418 24.26 -20.12 -3.48
C GLU A 418 23.07 -20.75 -4.19
N ARG A 419 22.03 -19.96 -4.51
CA ARG A 419 20.76 -20.48 -5.06
C ARG A 419 20.16 -19.58 -6.12
N VAL A 420 19.67 -20.21 -7.18
CA VAL A 420 18.79 -19.62 -8.18
C VAL A 420 17.46 -20.35 -8.13
N ILE A 421 16.37 -19.61 -7.93
CA ILE A 421 15.04 -20.13 -7.68
C ILE A 421 14.12 -19.68 -8.82
N PHE A 422 13.39 -20.60 -9.42
CA PHE A 422 12.28 -20.30 -10.31
C PHE A 422 10.98 -20.72 -9.63
N SER A 423 10.00 -19.83 -9.55
CA SER A 423 8.72 -20.08 -8.88
C SER A 423 7.55 -19.69 -9.75
N ALA A 424 6.55 -20.57 -9.85
CA ALA A 424 5.24 -20.28 -10.42
C ALA A 424 4.17 -20.65 -9.39
N THR A 425 3.59 -19.65 -8.73
CA THR A 425 2.63 -19.86 -7.63
C THR A 425 1.17 -19.75 -8.06
N ASP A 426 0.90 -19.30 -9.28
CA ASP A 426 -0.41 -18.84 -9.74
C ASP A 426 -1.15 -19.80 -10.67
N VAL A 427 -0.50 -20.84 -11.21
CA VAL A 427 -1.11 -21.81 -12.13
C VAL A 427 -0.57 -23.23 -11.95
N GLU A 428 -1.19 -24.19 -12.65
CA GLU A 428 -0.60 -25.51 -12.86
C GLU A 428 0.82 -25.40 -13.45
N ILE A 429 1.63 -26.41 -13.12
CA ILE A 429 3.07 -26.53 -13.43
C ILE A 429 3.46 -25.80 -14.71
N ARG A 430 4.33 -24.79 -14.60
CA ARG A 430 4.82 -24.02 -15.75
C ARG A 430 5.99 -24.69 -16.42
N LYS A 431 6.01 -24.66 -17.75
CA LYS A 431 7.15 -25.12 -18.54
C LYS A 431 8.08 -23.95 -18.85
N ILE A 432 9.38 -24.15 -18.66
CA ILE A 432 10.44 -23.19 -19.01
C ILE A 432 11.49 -23.87 -19.89
N SER A 433 12.11 -23.13 -20.80
CA SER A 433 13.19 -23.69 -21.62
C SER A 433 14.46 -23.87 -20.79
N PRO A 434 15.16 -25.03 -20.85
CA PRO A 434 16.48 -25.18 -20.26
C PRO A 434 17.44 -24.08 -20.72
N LEU A 435 17.37 -23.64 -21.98
CA LEU A 435 18.27 -22.61 -22.50
C LEU A 435 18.09 -21.26 -21.78
N GLN A 436 16.85 -20.89 -21.44
CA GLN A 436 16.59 -19.66 -20.68
C GLN A 436 17.19 -19.76 -19.28
N VAL A 437 17.01 -20.89 -18.61
CA VAL A 437 17.56 -21.12 -17.27
C VAL A 437 19.10 -21.12 -17.29
N ALA A 438 19.71 -21.76 -18.29
CA ALA A 438 21.14 -21.72 -18.56
C ALA A 438 21.63 -20.29 -18.76
N TYR A 439 20.96 -19.52 -19.63
CA TYR A 439 21.28 -18.13 -19.88
C TYR A 439 21.29 -17.31 -18.59
N VAL A 440 20.28 -17.46 -17.72
CA VAL A 440 20.25 -16.78 -16.42
C VAL A 440 21.46 -17.15 -15.58
N GLY A 441 21.75 -18.45 -15.42
CA GLY A 441 22.91 -18.87 -14.63
C GLY A 441 24.22 -18.32 -15.18
N ALA A 442 24.43 -18.38 -16.50
CA ALA A 442 25.61 -17.83 -17.15
C ALA A 442 25.71 -16.30 -16.98
N ALA A 443 24.59 -15.57 -17.13
CA ALA A 443 24.54 -14.12 -16.92
C ALA A 443 24.90 -13.71 -15.48
N PHE A 444 24.60 -14.55 -14.49
CA PHE A 444 24.99 -14.37 -13.09
C PHE A 444 26.35 -15.02 -12.74
N GLY A 445 27.20 -15.24 -13.75
CA GLY A 445 28.62 -15.59 -13.59
C GLY A 445 28.88 -17.01 -13.09
N GLN A 446 27.98 -17.96 -13.37
CA GLN A 446 28.16 -19.34 -12.89
C GLN A 446 29.19 -20.16 -13.67
N LEU A 447 29.44 -19.82 -14.94
CA LEU A 447 30.41 -20.54 -15.78
C LEU A 447 31.86 -20.31 -15.32
N GLU A 448 32.14 -19.15 -14.76
CA GLU A 448 33.45 -18.76 -14.22
C GLU A 448 33.78 -19.42 -12.87
N ARG A 449 32.81 -20.08 -12.24
CA ARG A 449 32.96 -20.73 -10.93
C ARG A 449 33.32 -22.20 -11.09
N ALA A 450 34.09 -22.73 -10.14
CA ALA A 450 34.34 -24.17 -10.03
C ALA A 450 33.01 -24.92 -9.88
N ALA A 451 32.92 -26.14 -10.42
CA ALA A 451 31.65 -26.86 -10.56
C ALA A 451 30.94 -27.07 -9.21
N GLU A 452 31.70 -27.34 -8.16
CA GLU A 452 31.26 -27.54 -6.79
C GLU A 452 30.82 -26.25 -6.08
N GLU A 453 31.27 -25.10 -6.55
CA GLU A 453 30.91 -23.78 -6.01
C GLU A 453 29.70 -23.17 -6.71
N ARG A 454 29.31 -23.69 -7.88
CA ARG A 454 28.16 -23.19 -8.64
C ARG A 454 26.87 -23.24 -7.81
N ALA A 455 25.97 -22.30 -8.07
CA ALA A 455 24.70 -22.20 -7.40
C ALA A 455 23.84 -23.45 -7.62
N GLN A 456 22.95 -23.72 -6.67
CA GLN A 456 21.89 -24.72 -6.80
C GLN A 456 20.70 -24.10 -7.54
N LEU A 457 20.08 -24.87 -8.44
CA LEU A 457 18.86 -24.51 -9.13
C LEU A 457 17.66 -25.14 -8.43
N HIS A 458 16.72 -24.32 -7.96
CA HIS A 458 15.47 -24.75 -7.33
C HIS A 458 14.27 -24.35 -8.18
N MET A 459 13.38 -25.30 -8.46
CA MET A 459 12.22 -25.10 -9.33
C MET A 459 10.91 -25.42 -8.58
N PHE A 460 10.11 -24.42 -8.26
CA PHE A 460 8.85 -24.54 -7.50
C PHE A 460 7.64 -24.34 -8.41
N GLY A 461 6.92 -25.43 -8.70
CA GLY A 461 5.80 -25.38 -9.66
C GLY A 461 6.26 -25.10 -11.09
N VAL A 462 7.54 -25.32 -11.40
CA VAL A 462 8.13 -25.14 -12.73
C VAL A 462 8.78 -26.46 -13.16
N GLU A 463 8.66 -26.81 -14.43
CA GLU A 463 9.28 -27.95 -15.11
C GLU A 463 9.94 -27.49 -16.41
N PHE A 464 10.81 -28.30 -17.01
CA PHE A 464 11.38 -27.99 -18.32
C PHE A 464 10.40 -28.34 -19.45
N ASP A 465 10.38 -27.51 -20.50
CA ASP A 465 9.59 -27.77 -21.71
C ASP A 465 10.07 -29.02 -22.48
N THR A 466 11.35 -29.34 -22.36
CA THR A 466 12.06 -30.38 -23.09
C THR A 466 13.16 -31.00 -22.22
N ASN A 467 13.39 -32.31 -22.38
CA ASN A 467 14.47 -33.02 -21.69
C ASN A 467 15.83 -32.91 -22.41
N ALA A 468 15.85 -32.43 -23.66
CA ALA A 468 16.96 -32.63 -24.59
C ALA A 468 18.23 -31.80 -24.27
N ARG A 469 18.22 -30.94 -23.25
CA ARG A 469 19.33 -30.01 -22.97
C ARG A 469 19.70 -29.91 -21.48
N ARG A 470 19.44 -30.97 -20.71
CA ARG A 470 19.80 -31.03 -19.29
C ARG A 470 21.31 -30.90 -19.06
N THR A 471 22.12 -31.42 -19.98
CA THR A 471 23.59 -31.33 -19.92
C THR A 471 24.09 -29.89 -19.83
N LEU A 472 23.43 -28.95 -20.52
CA LEU A 472 23.78 -27.52 -20.44
C LEU A 472 23.50 -26.92 -19.06
N ILE A 473 22.43 -27.37 -18.40
CA ILE A 473 22.08 -26.91 -17.04
C ILE A 473 23.07 -27.50 -16.03
N ASP A 474 23.46 -28.76 -16.21
CA ASP A 474 24.45 -29.43 -15.35
C ASP A 474 25.84 -28.77 -15.46
N GLU A 475 26.16 -28.12 -16.58
CA GLU A 475 27.36 -27.29 -16.74
C GLU A 475 27.28 -25.94 -16.02
N ILE A 476 26.09 -25.49 -15.62
CA ILE A 476 25.87 -24.13 -15.08
C ILE A 476 25.53 -24.17 -13.59
N PHE A 477 24.85 -25.21 -13.14
CA PHE A 477 24.42 -25.37 -11.75
C PHE A 477 24.99 -26.63 -11.16
N SER A 478 25.37 -26.58 -9.88
CA SER A 478 25.95 -27.74 -9.19
C SER A 478 24.90 -28.83 -8.90
N ARG A 479 23.63 -28.42 -8.74
CA ARG A 479 22.52 -29.30 -8.41
C ARG A 479 21.20 -28.70 -8.85
N ILE A 480 20.25 -29.55 -9.24
CA ILE A 480 18.89 -29.16 -9.65
C ILE A 480 17.88 -29.88 -8.76
N GLU A 481 16.94 -29.14 -8.16
CA GLU A 481 15.86 -29.67 -7.32
C GLU A 481 14.50 -29.17 -7.80
N PHE A 482 13.53 -30.08 -7.89
CA PHE A 482 12.15 -29.78 -8.28
C PHE A 482 11.21 -29.95 -7.08
N PHE A 483 10.36 -28.97 -6.88
CA PHE A 483 9.38 -28.91 -5.81
C PHE A 483 7.99 -28.78 -6.41
N LYS A 484 7.11 -29.73 -6.09
CA LYS A 484 5.70 -29.68 -6.46
C LYS A 484 4.93 -29.05 -5.32
N PHE A 485 4.09 -28.05 -5.62
CA PHE A 485 3.11 -27.58 -4.66
C PHE A 485 2.14 -28.74 -4.37
N ALA A 486 1.95 -29.06 -3.09
CA ALA A 486 0.88 -29.97 -2.69
C ALA A 486 -0.44 -29.30 -3.09
N ARG A 487 -1.15 -29.88 -4.07
CA ARG A 487 -2.49 -29.43 -4.39
C ARG A 487 -3.37 -29.67 -3.16
N ASP A 488 -3.91 -28.61 -2.58
CA ASP A 488 -5.27 -28.71 -2.03
C ASP A 488 -6.20 -28.77 -3.24
N VAL A 489 -6.46 -30.01 -3.66
CA VAL A 489 -7.48 -30.35 -4.64
C VAL A 489 -8.84 -29.97 -4.06
N ASP A 490 -9.68 -29.34 -4.89
CA ASP A 490 -11.09 -29.02 -4.68
C ASP A 490 -11.45 -27.82 -3.80
N LYS A 491 -11.43 -26.59 -4.37
CA LYS A 491 -12.61 -25.69 -4.42
C LYS A 491 -12.53 -24.77 -5.64
N SER A 492 -13.48 -24.89 -6.56
CA SER A 492 -13.61 -23.99 -7.72
C SER A 492 -14.13 -22.61 -7.28
N PRO A 493 -13.58 -21.51 -7.82
CA PRO A 493 -14.03 -20.14 -7.51
C PRO A 493 -15.14 -19.68 -8.47
N GLN A 494 -16.26 -20.42 -8.56
CA GLN A 494 -17.35 -20.10 -9.51
C GLN A 494 -18.69 -19.66 -8.91
N GLU A 495 -18.82 -19.51 -7.59
CA GLU A 495 -20.03 -18.95 -7.00
C GLU A 495 -19.67 -17.80 -6.06
N LEU A 496 -19.72 -16.57 -6.56
CA LEU A 496 -19.99 -15.33 -5.79
C LEU A 496 -20.01 -14.13 -6.77
N GLY A 497 -20.97 -14.16 -7.69
CA GLY A 497 -21.37 -12.98 -8.47
C GLY A 497 -22.81 -12.63 -8.13
N LEU A 498 -23.02 -11.66 -7.22
CA LEU A 498 -24.26 -10.89 -7.19
C LEU A 498 -23.93 -9.43 -6.85
N VAL A 499 -24.30 -8.60 -7.82
CA VAL A 499 -24.33 -7.15 -7.92
C VAL A 499 -25.44 -6.61 -7.00
N LEU A 500 -25.23 -5.43 -6.41
CA LEU A 500 -26.32 -4.58 -5.92
C LEU A 500 -26.84 -3.71 -7.06
#